data_AF-A0A963VR59-F1
#
_entry.id   AF-A0A963VR59-F1
#
_cell.length_a   1.000
_cell.length_b   1.000
_cell.length_c   1.000
_cell.angle_alpha   90.00
_cell.angle_beta   90.00
_cell.angle_gamma   90.00
#
_symmetry.space_group_name_H-M   'P 1'
#
loop_
_entity.id
_entity.type
_entity.pdbx_description
1 polymer ?
#
loop_
_entity_poly.entity_id
_entity_poly.type
_entity_poly.pdbx_seq_one_letter_code
_entity_poly.pdbx_strand_id
1 'polypeptide(L)' 'MVVQDDNSIEWRCEAQPVPCRAALDDMSARNAAIAAGSACELVWMLEHPPVYTAGTSAAAAELLDPR' A
#
# COMPACT_ATOMS: atom_id res chain seq x y z
N MET A 1 -4.41 29.67 3.01
CA MET A 1 -5.17 29.23 1.83
C MET A 1 -4.50 27.96 1.33
N VAL A 2 -5.00 26.79 1.74
CA VAL A 2 -4.55 25.51 1.17
C VAL A 2 -5.48 25.29 -0.02
N VAL A 3 -4.92 25.35 -1.22
CA VAL A 3 -5.63 24.92 -2.42
C VAL A 3 -5.71 23.41 -2.31
N GLN A 4 -6.88 22.88 -1.97
CA GLN A 4 -7.18 21.47 -2.21
C GLN A 4 -7.53 21.37 -3.69
N ASP A 5 -6.53 21.05 -4.51
CA ASP A 5 -6.77 20.59 -5.86
C ASP A 5 -7.36 19.16 -5.75
N ASP A 6 -8.65 19.03 -6.07
CA ASP A 6 -9.40 17.76 -6.22
C ASP A 6 -8.67 16.74 -7.12
N ASN A 7 -7.74 17.21 -7.95
CA ASN A 7 -6.95 16.43 -8.88
C ASN A 7 -5.45 16.32 -8.48
N SER A 8 -5.10 16.60 -7.22
CA SER A 8 -3.72 16.47 -6.72
C SER A 8 -3.48 15.12 -6.06
N ILE A 9 -2.35 14.51 -6.41
CA ILE A 9 -1.88 13.26 -5.80
C ILE A 9 -1.55 13.53 -4.33
N GLU A 10 -2.13 12.73 -3.44
CA GLU A 10 -1.83 12.75 -2.00
C GLU A 10 -0.44 12.16 -1.74
N TRP A 11 0.27 12.67 -0.73
CA TRP A 11 1.55 12.15 -0.28
C TRP A 11 1.48 11.78 1.21
N ARG A 12 1.83 10.54 1.56
CA ARG A 12 1.85 10.05 2.95
C ARG A 12 3.22 9.42 3.24
N CYS A 13 3.77 9.69 4.41
CA CYS A 13 5.00 9.06 4.89
C CYS A 13 4.79 8.54 6.31
N GLU A 14 5.15 7.29 6.56
CA GLU A 14 5.08 6.70 7.90
C GLU A 14 6.44 6.78 8.60
N ALA A 15 6.42 7.22 9.86
CA ALA A 15 7.62 7.35 10.67
C ALA A 15 8.04 6.02 11.31
N GLN A 16 7.17 5.01 11.32
CA GLN A 16 7.41 3.70 11.93
C GLN A 16 7.07 2.58 10.93
N PRO A 17 7.71 1.40 11.07
CA PRO A 17 7.40 0.27 10.20
C PRO A 17 5.92 -0.14 10.29
N VAL A 18 5.27 -0.29 9.15
CA VAL A 18 3.87 -0.71 9.01
C VAL A 18 3.82 -2.21 8.71
N PRO A 19 3.03 -3.02 9.44
CA PRO A 19 2.85 -4.43 9.09
C PRO A 19 2.31 -4.59 7.66
N CYS A 20 2.93 -5.48 6.86
CA CYS A 20 2.57 -5.67 5.45
C CYS A 20 1.07 -5.95 5.23
N ARG A 21 0.45 -6.75 6.10
CA ARG A 21 -0.99 -7.03 6.02
C ARG A 21 -1.86 -5.78 6.20
N ALA A 22 -1.53 -4.94 7.17
CA ALA A 22 -2.27 -3.70 7.41
C ALA A 22 -2.11 -2.72 6.23
N ALA A 23 -0.89 -2.62 5.68
CA ALA A 23 -0.65 -1.81 4.49
C ALA A 23 -1.46 -2.29 3.27
N LEU A 24 -1.56 -3.61 3.06
CA LEU A 24 -2.36 -4.18 1.96
C LEU A 24 -3.86 -3.90 2.13
N ASP A 25 -4.38 -3.94 3.36
CA ASP A 25 -5.78 -3.62 3.65
C ASP A 25 -6.06 -2.13 3.38
N ASP A 26 -5.17 -1.22 3.81
CA ASP A 26 -5.24 0.23 3.53
C ASP A 26 -5.17 0.53 2.03
N MET A 27 -4.22 -0.10 1.32
CA MET A 27 -4.09 0.03 -0.14
C MET A 27 -5.35 -0.47 -0.86
N SER A 28 -5.92 -1.58 -0.41
CA SER A 28 -7.14 -2.14 -1.01
C SER A 28 -8.34 -1.22 -0.81
N ALA A 29 -8.49 -0.66 0.40
CA ALA A 29 -9.55 0.31 0.69
C ALA A 29 -9.39 1.59 -0.14
N ARG A 30 -8.16 2.13 -0.25
CA ARG A 30 -7.87 3.31 -1.06
C ARG A 30 -8.15 3.05 -2.54
N ASN A 31 -7.74 1.90 -3.08
CA ASN A 31 -8.01 1.53 -4.47
C ASN A 31 -9.50 1.47 -4.78
N ALA A 32 -10.30 0.91 -3.86
CA ALA A 32 -11.76 0.88 -4.01
C ALA A 32 -12.37 2.29 -4.01
N ALA A 33 -11.88 3.18 -3.15
CA ALA A 33 -12.33 4.58 -3.10
C ALA A 33 -11.93 5.37 -4.35
N ILE A 34 -10.73 5.16 -4.88
CA ILE A 34 -10.29 5.77 -6.15
C ILE A 34 -11.17 5.27 -7.30
N ALA A 35 -11.43 3.96 -7.39
CA ALA A 35 -12.29 3.39 -8.41
C ALA A 35 -13.74 3.93 -8.34
N ALA A 36 -14.22 4.27 -7.14
CA ALA A 36 -15.52 4.89 -6.92
C ALA A 36 -15.53 6.41 -7.16
N GLY A 37 -14.38 7.04 -7.44
CA GLY A 37 -14.24 8.48 -7.56
C GLY A 37 -14.41 9.25 -6.24
N SER A 38 -14.26 8.58 -5.10
CA SER A 38 -14.45 9.17 -3.77
C SER A 38 -13.14 9.47 -3.03
N ALA A 39 -11.99 9.20 -3.66
CA ALA A 39 -10.66 9.55 -3.16
C ALA A 39 -9.71 9.79 -4.34
N CYS A 40 -8.71 10.64 -4.14
CA CYS A 40 -7.60 10.82 -5.10
C CYS A 40 -6.50 9.75 -4.91
N GLU A 41 -5.61 9.68 -5.90
CA GLU A 41 -4.41 8.85 -5.85
C GLU A 41 -3.49 9.22 -4.70
N LEU A 42 -2.71 8.24 -4.22
CA LEU A 42 -1.81 8.39 -3.08
C LEU A 42 -0.43 7.81 -3.40
N VAL A 43 0.61 8.59 -3.17
CA VAL A 43 1.99 8.10 -3.03
C VAL A 43 2.27 7.89 -1.55
N TRP A 44 2.51 6.64 -1.16
CA TRP A 44 2.74 6.25 0.24
C TRP A 44 4.16 5.71 0.43
N MET A 45 4.95 6.40 1.24
CA MET A 45 6.29 5.98 1.66
C MET A 45 6.20 5.33 3.05
N LEU A 46 6.66 4.09 3.15
CA LEU A 46 6.66 3.34 4.40
C LEU A 46 7.79 2.30 4.39
N GLU A 47 8.04 1.72 5.56
CA GLU A 47 8.86 0.53 5.72
C GLU A 47 8.01 -0.58 6.32
N HIS A 48 8.40 -1.84 6.10
CA HIS A 48 7.77 -2.99 6.76
C HIS A 48 8.71 -3.59 7.81
N PRO A 49 8.19 -4.14 8.93
CA PRO A 49 8.94 -5.11 9.71
C PRO A 49 9.41 -6.28 8.81
N PRO A 50 10.46 -7.05 9.20
CA PRO A 50 10.94 -8.17 8.41
C PRO A 50 9.82 -9.14 8.01
N VAL A 51 9.69 -9.39 6.71
CA VAL A 51 8.62 -10.21 6.14
C VAL A 51 9.10 -10.89 4.85
N TYR A 52 8.69 -12.14 4.64
CA TYR A 52 8.80 -12.81 3.35
C TYR A 52 7.52 -12.59 2.54
N THR A 53 7.67 -12.19 1.29
CA THR A 53 6.56 -11.96 0.36
C THR A 53 6.70 -12.86 -0.85
N ALA A 54 5.63 -13.55 -1.21
CA ALA A 54 5.55 -14.31 -2.44
C ALA A 54 4.69 -13.53 -3.44
N GLY A 55 5.27 -13.18 -4.59
CA GLY A 55 4.50 -12.64 -5.72
C GLY A 55 3.61 -13.72 -6.35
N THR A 56 2.67 -13.31 -7.19
CA THR A 56 1.76 -14.23 -7.90
C THR A 56 2.47 -15.23 -8.82
N SER A 57 3.70 -14.93 -9.23
CA SER A 57 4.55 -15.81 -10.05
C SER A 57 5.58 -16.61 -9.23
N ALA A 58 5.57 -16.52 -7.90
CA ALA A 58 6.55 -17.20 -7.07
C ALA A 58 6.36 -18.73 -7.12
N ALA A 59 7.43 -19.47 -7.44
CA ALA A 59 7.40 -20.92 -7.42
C ALA A 59 7.54 -21.43 -5.98
N ALA A 60 6.71 -22.41 -5.59
CA ALA A 60 6.72 -22.96 -4.22
C ALA A 60 8.10 -23.51 -3.80
N ALA A 61 8.87 -24.05 -4.75
CA ALA A 61 10.21 -24.58 -4.51
C ALA A 61 11.27 -23.49 -4.23
N GLU A 62 10.95 -22.22 -4.51
CA GLU A 62 11.84 -21.07 -4.31
C GLU A 62 11.47 -20.28 -3.04
N LEU A 63 10.41 -20.67 -2.34
CA LEU A 63 9.98 -20.03 -1.11
C LEU A 63 10.82 -20.51 0.07
N LEU A 64 11.42 -19.57 0.79
CA LEU A 64 12.12 -19.82 2.05
C LEU A 64 11.16 -20.36 3.13
N ASP A 65 9.89 -19.98 3.05
CA ASP A 65 8.85 -20.43 3.97
C ASP A 65 7.49 -20.55 3.26
N PRO A 66 7.22 -21.69 2.60
CA PRO A 66 5.95 -21.95 1.93
C PRO A 66 4.89 -22.33 2.97
N ARG A 67 4.22 -21.33 3.55
CA ARG A 67 3.03 -21.54 4.42
C ARG A 67 1.76 -21.11 3.74
#